data_AF-A0A9D6DS56-F1
#
_entry.id   AF-A0A9D6DS56-F1
#
_cell.length_a   1.000
_cell.length_b   1.000
_cell.length_c   1.000
_cell.angle_alpha   90.00
_cell.angle_beta   90.00
_cell.angle_gamma   90.00
#
_symmetry.space_group_name_H-M   'P 1'
#
loop_
_entity.id
_entity.type
_entity.pdbx_description
1 polymer ?
#
loop_
_entity_poly.entity_id
_entity_poly.type
_entity_poly.pdbx_seq_one_letter_code
_entity_poly.pdbx_strand_id
1 'polypeptide(L)'
;MRKLVFLYNKNMENINLATMMASVAILLGIFVLNLVVGMYYGFGVRHYWFFQTLHFLGGFFVAMFFSSFFSSVSLILISLGIISILWESAEFLIASAPTLSRYIKSKFRLKSVNYEWKDGLFDLALNFTGAILFLYLF
;
A
#
# COMPACT_ATOMS: atom_id res chain seq x y z
N MET A 1 18.96 -13.48 35.27
CA MET A 1 17.62 -13.51 34.62
C MET A 1 17.14 -12.13 34.15
N ARG A 2 17.07 -11.08 35.00
CA ARG A 2 16.62 -9.72 34.60
C ARG A 2 17.36 -9.11 33.39
N LYS A 3 18.70 -9.25 33.32
CA LYS A 3 19.51 -8.74 32.19
C LYS A 3 19.19 -9.43 30.86
N LEU A 4 18.86 -10.72 30.88
CA LEU A 4 18.51 -11.48 29.67
C LEU A 4 17.13 -11.06 29.13
N VAL A 5 16.14 -10.89 30.02
CA VAL A 5 14.80 -10.40 29.65
C VAL A 5 14.89 -8.98 29.06
N PHE A 6 15.71 -8.11 29.66
CA PHE A 6 15.94 -6.75 29.13
C PHE A 6 16.56 -6.76 27.72
N LEU A 7 17.60 -7.58 27.50
CA LEU A 7 18.24 -7.68 26.19
C LEU A 7 17.30 -8.27 25.13
N TYR A 8 16.49 -9.26 25.51
CA TYR A 8 15.47 -9.84 24.62
C TYR A 8 14.44 -8.79 24.19
N ASN A 9 13.86 -8.05 25.14
CA ASN A 9 12.87 -7.01 24.83
C ASN A 9 13.46 -5.92 23.93
N LYS A 10 14.68 -5.45 24.23
CA LYS A 10 15.37 -4.46 23.41
C LYS A 10 15.63 -4.96 21.98
N ASN A 11 15.99 -6.24 21.82
CA ASN A 11 16.20 -6.83 20.50
C ASN A 11 14.88 -6.91 19.70
N MET A 12 13.77 -7.29 20.35
CA MET A 12 12.45 -7.32 19.71
C MET A 12 11.99 -5.91 19.28
N GLU A 13 12.21 -4.90 20.11
CA GLU A 13 11.94 -3.50 19.77
C GLU A 13 12.74 -3.04 18.54
N ASN A 14 14.04 -3.37 18.49
CA ASN A 14 14.89 -3.03 17.36
C ASN A 14 14.44 -3.72 16.06
N ILE A 15 14.02 -4.99 16.14
CA ILE A 15 13.50 -5.74 14.99
C ILE A 15 12.21 -5.10 14.48
N ASN A 16 11.26 -4.80 15.37
CA ASN A 16 9.99 -4.16 14.99
C ASN A 16 10.23 -2.78 14.36
N LEU A 17 11.16 -1.99 14.92
CA LEU A 17 11.52 -0.69 14.37
C LEU A 17 12.13 -0.83 12.96
N ALA A 18 13.05 -1.78 12.75
CA ALA A 18 13.67 -2.02 11.46
C ALA A 18 12.65 -2.47 10.41
N THR A 19 11.75 -3.40 10.75
CA THR A 19 10.65 -3.88 9.90
C THR A 19 9.73 -2.72 9.50
N MET A 20 9.32 -1.90 10.48
CA MET A 20 8.51 -0.71 10.25
C MET A 20 9.21 0.26 9.28
N MET A 21 10.47 0.61 9.51
CA MET A 21 11.21 1.52 8.64
C MET A 21 11.36 0.98 7.21
N ALA A 22 11.66 -0.31 7.08
CA ALA A 22 11.78 -0.97 5.77
C ALA A 22 10.44 -0.92 5.02
N SER A 23 9.33 -1.27 5.68
CA SER A 23 8.00 -1.22 5.06
C SER A 23 7.63 0.20 4.60
N VAL A 24 7.89 1.23 5.40
CA VAL A 24 7.62 2.63 5.03
C VAL A 24 8.46 3.06 3.82
N ALA A 25 9.75 2.74 3.81
CA ALA A 25 10.64 3.06 2.69
C ALA A 25 10.18 2.38 1.39
N ILE A 26 9.75 1.12 1.46
CA ILE A 26 9.26 0.37 0.30
C ILE A 26 7.91 0.90 -0.18
N LEU A 27 6.97 1.19 0.73
CA LEU A 27 5.67 1.78 0.39
C LEU A 27 5.83 3.14 -0.28
N LEU A 28 6.76 3.98 0.21
CA LEU A 28 7.10 5.23 -0.44
C LEU A 28 7.68 4.99 -1.84
N GLY A 29 8.54 3.97 -1.99
CA GLY A 29 9.05 3.53 -3.29
C GLY A 29 7.95 3.10 -4.25
N ILE A 30 6.99 2.30 -3.80
CA ILE A 30 5.81 1.87 -4.58
C ILE A 30 4.99 3.08 -5.01
N PHE A 31 4.75 4.04 -4.12
CA PHE A 31 4.03 5.27 -4.43
C PHE A 31 4.76 6.10 -5.50
N VAL A 32 6.07 6.29 -5.37
CA VAL A 32 6.88 7.02 -6.36
C VAL A 32 6.91 6.28 -7.71
N LEU A 33 7.02 4.95 -7.70
CA LEU A 33 6.95 4.14 -8.92
C LEU A 33 5.59 4.27 -9.61
N ASN A 34 4.49 4.27 -8.84
CA ASN A 34 3.15 4.50 -9.37
C ASN A 34 3.07 5.85 -10.09
N LEU A 35 3.49 6.91 -9.40
CA LEU A 35 3.38 8.28 -9.90
C LEU A 35 4.28 8.52 -11.12
N VAL A 36 5.54 8.08 -11.07
CA VAL A 36 6.54 8.35 -12.11
C VAL A 36 6.41 7.36 -13.27
N VAL A 37 6.54 6.06 -12.99
CA VAL A 37 6.56 5.03 -14.03
C VAL A 37 5.15 4.76 -14.53
N GLY A 38 4.22 4.52 -13.60
CA GLY A 38 2.83 4.21 -13.90
C GLY A 38 2.12 5.34 -14.64
N MET A 39 2.05 6.51 -14.01
CA MET A 39 1.21 7.62 -14.46
C MET A 39 1.94 8.64 -15.35
N TYR A 40 3.10 9.16 -14.94
CA TYR A 40 3.82 10.20 -15.70
C TYR A 40 4.32 9.67 -17.05
N TYR A 41 5.10 8.58 -17.04
CA TYR A 41 5.54 7.94 -18.29
C TYR A 41 4.43 7.13 -18.96
N GLY A 42 3.35 6.80 -18.24
CA GLY A 42 2.21 6.05 -18.76
C GLY A 42 2.48 4.56 -18.94
N PHE A 43 3.44 4.00 -18.21
CA PHE A 43 3.71 2.56 -18.29
C PHE A 43 2.50 1.76 -17.82
N GLY A 44 1.88 2.15 -16.69
CA GLY A 44 0.73 1.45 -16.14
C GLY A 44 -0.52 1.57 -17.00
N VAL A 45 -0.69 2.70 -17.69
CA VAL A 45 -1.80 2.87 -18.67
C VAL A 45 -1.68 1.88 -19.84
N ARG A 46 -0.45 1.53 -20.25
CA ARG A 46 -0.21 0.54 -21.31
C ARG A 46 -0.17 -0.90 -20.79
N HIS A 47 0.20 -1.07 -19.53
CA HIS A 47 0.44 -2.36 -18.90
C HIS A 47 -0.32 -2.41 -17.58
N TYR A 48 -1.62 -2.70 -17.65
CA TYR A 48 -2.51 -2.61 -16.50
C TYR A 48 -2.08 -3.50 -15.31
N TRP A 49 -1.44 -4.64 -15.60
CA TRP A 49 -0.84 -5.51 -14.59
C TRP A 49 0.17 -4.80 -13.66
N PHE A 50 0.74 -3.68 -14.11
CA PHE A 50 1.63 -2.85 -13.30
C PHE A 50 0.90 -2.33 -12.05
N PHE A 51 -0.28 -1.70 -12.22
CA PHE A 51 -1.06 -1.20 -11.08
C PHE A 51 -1.48 -2.35 -10.17
N GLN A 52 -1.93 -3.47 -10.76
CA GLN A 52 -2.29 -4.68 -10.01
C GLN A 52 -1.12 -5.21 -9.15
N THR A 53 0.09 -5.20 -9.71
CA THR A 53 1.31 -5.60 -8.99
C THR A 53 1.61 -4.63 -7.84
N LEU A 54 1.43 -3.33 -8.05
CA LEU A 54 1.62 -2.33 -7.00
C LEU A 54 0.60 -2.49 -5.86
N HIS A 55 -0.67 -2.83 -6.17
CA HIS A 55 -1.68 -3.13 -5.14
C HIS A 55 -1.33 -4.37 -4.34
N PHE A 56 -0.96 -5.46 -5.03
CA PHE A 56 -0.50 -6.67 -4.35
C PHE A 56 0.68 -6.41 -3.42
N LEU A 57 1.73 -5.73 -3.92
CA LEU A 57 2.89 -5.36 -3.10
C LEU A 57 2.53 -4.36 -1.99
N GLY A 58 1.62 -3.42 -2.27
CA GLY A 58 1.11 -2.46 -1.30
C GLY A 58 0.47 -3.18 -0.11
N GLY A 59 -0.44 -4.12 -0.38
CA GLY A 59 -1.04 -4.97 0.64
C GLY A 59 -0.02 -5.77 1.46
N PHE A 60 0.95 -6.39 0.80
CA PHE A 60 2.03 -7.13 1.44
C PHE A 60 2.82 -6.24 2.43
N PHE A 61 3.28 -5.06 1.98
CA PHE A 61 4.10 -4.19 2.82
C PHE A 61 3.30 -3.38 3.85
N VAL A 62 2.01 -3.12 3.61
CA VAL A 62 1.11 -2.57 4.65
C VAL A 62 0.89 -3.59 5.76
N ALA A 63 0.74 -4.89 5.43
CA ALA A 63 0.66 -5.94 6.45
C ALA A 63 1.96 -6.04 7.26
N MET A 64 3.12 -5.97 6.59
CA MET A 64 4.44 -5.90 7.24
C MET A 64 4.60 -4.67 8.15
N PHE A 65 4.06 -3.53 7.75
CA PHE A 65 4.03 -2.34 8.59
C PHE A 65 3.21 -2.59 9.86
N PHE A 66 1.97 -3.07 9.72
CA PHE A 66 1.08 -3.28 10.85
C PHE A 66 1.50 -4.42 11.78
N SER A 67 2.20 -5.45 11.28
CA SER A 67 2.76 -6.50 12.12
C SER A 67 3.85 -5.99 13.08
N SER A 68 4.40 -4.80 12.83
CA SER A 68 5.33 -4.14 13.75
C SER A 68 4.64 -3.57 15.00
N PHE A 69 3.30 -3.43 14.97
CA PHE A 69 2.49 -2.86 16.06
C PHE A 69 1.49 -3.84 16.65
N PHE A 70 0.99 -4.78 15.84
CA PHE A 70 -0.07 -5.70 16.20
C PHE A 70 0.39 -7.15 16.04
N SER A 71 0.12 -7.97 17.06
CA SER A 71 0.27 -9.44 16.96
C SER A 71 -0.99 -10.13 16.44
N SER A 72 -2.14 -9.43 16.44
CA SER A 72 -3.42 -9.98 16.00
C SER A 72 -3.59 -9.85 14.49
N VAL A 73 -3.68 -10.99 13.80
CA VAL A 73 -3.98 -11.08 12.36
C VAL A 73 -5.24 -10.29 12.01
N SER A 74 -6.29 -10.41 12.82
CA SER A 74 -7.54 -9.69 12.58
C SER A 74 -7.36 -8.18 12.62
N LEU A 75 -6.55 -7.65 13.55
CA LEU A 75 -6.28 -6.20 13.61
C LEU A 75 -5.49 -5.74 12.39
N ILE A 76 -4.49 -6.51 11.94
CA ILE A 76 -3.72 -6.21 10.72
C ILE A 76 -4.66 -6.12 9.51
N LEU A 77 -5.54 -7.10 9.33
CA LEU A 77 -6.47 -7.16 8.20
C LEU A 77 -7.53 -6.06 8.26
N ILE A 78 -8.05 -5.72 9.45
CA ILE A 78 -8.98 -4.60 9.63
C ILE A 78 -8.30 -3.28 9.27
N SER A 79 -7.08 -3.04 9.78
CA SER A 79 -6.32 -1.82 9.49
C SER A 79 -5.99 -1.70 7.99
N LEU A 80 -5.63 -2.80 7.33
CA LEU A 80 -5.45 -2.85 5.88
C LEU A 80 -6.75 -2.51 5.14
N GLY A 81 -7.89 -3.07 5.58
CA GLY A 81 -9.20 -2.80 4.99
C GLY A 81 -9.56 -1.32 5.07
N ILE A 82 -9.33 -0.68 6.22
CA ILE A 82 -9.56 0.76 6.40
C ILE A 82 -8.68 1.57 5.45
N ILE A 83 -7.37 1.30 5.38
CA ILE A 83 -6.47 2.01 4.48
C ILE A 83 -6.87 1.83 3.02
N SER A 84 -7.21 0.60 2.62
CA SER A 84 -7.59 0.32 1.24
C SER A 84 -8.89 1.04 0.86
N ILE A 85 -9.90 1.04 1.74
CA ILE A 85 -11.15 1.78 1.49
C ILE A 85 -10.88 3.28 1.40
N LEU A 86 -10.02 3.84 2.26
CA LEU A 86 -9.66 5.25 2.21
C LEU A 86 -8.95 5.61 0.90
N TRP A 87 -8.05 4.74 0.42
CA TRP A 87 -7.35 4.91 -0.85
C TRP A 87 -8.33 4.91 -2.02
N GLU A 88 -9.16 3.88 -2.16
CA GLU A 88 -10.17 3.77 -3.22
C GLU A 88 -11.17 4.93 -3.19
N SER A 89 -11.57 5.36 -1.98
CA SER A 89 -12.46 6.52 -1.83
C SER A 89 -11.80 7.80 -2.31
N ALA A 90 -10.51 8.00 -2.07
CA ALA A 90 -9.78 9.16 -2.56
C ALA A 90 -9.71 9.17 -4.10
N GLU A 91 -9.44 8.01 -4.71
CA GLU A 91 -9.44 7.88 -6.17
C GLU A 91 -10.83 8.18 -6.77
N PHE A 92 -11.88 7.60 -6.19
CA PHE A 92 -13.26 7.85 -6.59
C PHE A 92 -13.63 9.34 -6.50
N LEU A 93 -13.26 10.01 -5.40
CA LEU A 93 -13.54 11.44 -5.20
C LEU A 93 -12.81 12.32 -6.23
N ILE A 94 -11.54 12.01 -6.53
CA ILE A 94 -10.77 12.74 -7.55
C ILE A 94 -11.38 12.50 -8.94
N ALA A 95 -11.79 11.27 -9.25
CA ALA A 95 -12.46 10.94 -10.51
C ALA A 95 -13.82 11.65 -10.66
N SER A 96 -14.57 11.76 -9.56
CA SER A 96 -15.90 12.40 -9.51
C SER A 96 -15.85 13.93 -9.60
N ALA A 97 -14.67 14.55 -9.54
CA ALA A 97 -14.47 16.00 -9.67
C ALA A 97 -13.65 16.33 -10.94
N PRO A 98 -14.27 16.43 -12.14
CA PRO A 98 -13.56 16.57 -13.41
C PRO A 98 -12.60 17.76 -13.48
N THR A 99 -12.96 18.89 -12.87
CA THR A 99 -12.11 20.10 -12.81
C THR A 99 -10.84 19.84 -11.99
N LEU A 100 -10.98 19.22 -10.82
CA LEU A 100 -9.86 18.87 -9.96
C LEU A 100 -8.98 17.80 -10.62
N SER A 101 -9.58 16.76 -11.19
CA SER A 101 -8.89 15.70 -11.93
C SER A 101 -8.05 16.28 -13.07
N ARG A 102 -8.64 17.16 -13.89
CA ARG A 102 -7.97 17.81 -15.01
C ARG A 102 -6.83 18.72 -14.54
N TYR A 103 -7.05 19.47 -13.46
CA TYR A 103 -6.02 20.33 -12.87
C TYR A 103 -4.81 19.51 -12.39
N ILE A 104 -5.04 18.47 -11.60
CA ILE A 104 -3.98 17.59 -11.08
C ILE A 104 -3.23 16.92 -12.25
N LYS A 105 -3.96 16.32 -13.18
CA LYS A 105 -3.37 15.63 -14.35
C LYS A 105 -2.53 16.59 -15.20
N SER A 106 -3.01 17.80 -15.46
CA SER A 106 -2.27 18.82 -16.20
C SER A 106 -1.02 19.29 -15.44
N LYS A 107 -1.18 19.63 -14.15
CA LYS A 107 -0.10 20.18 -13.31
C LYS A 107 1.06 19.20 -13.15
N PHE A 108 0.75 17.92 -12.95
CA PHE A 108 1.73 16.85 -12.74
C PHE A 108 2.02 16.03 -14.00
N ARG A 109 1.45 16.39 -15.15
CA ARG A 109 1.59 15.69 -16.45
C ARG A 109 1.28 14.19 -16.35
N LEU A 110 0.26 13.83 -15.57
CA LEU A 110 -0.14 12.44 -15.34
C LEU A 110 -1.04 11.96 -16.48
N LYS A 111 -0.73 10.79 -17.02
CA LYS A 111 -1.63 10.09 -17.96
C LYS A 111 -2.75 9.42 -17.18
N SER A 112 -3.96 9.41 -17.74
CA SER A 112 -5.15 8.95 -17.04
C SER A 112 -5.45 7.47 -17.26
N VAL A 113 -5.77 6.80 -16.16
CA VAL A 113 -6.72 5.68 -16.14
C VAL A 113 -8.07 6.27 -15.70
N ASN A 114 -9.16 5.80 -16.29
CA ASN A 114 -10.50 6.15 -15.81
C ASN A 114 -10.82 5.23 -14.64
N TYR A 115 -11.34 5.80 -13.55
CA TYR A 115 -11.76 5.00 -12.41
C TYR A 115 -13.01 4.19 -12.80
N GLU A 116 -12.95 2.87 -12.60
CA GLU A 116 -14.10 1.99 -12.65
C GLU A 116 -14.27 1.27 -11.32
N TRP A 117 -15.51 1.15 -10.83
CA TRP A 117 -15.79 0.47 -9.56
C TRP A 117 -15.30 -0.98 -9.49
N LYS A 118 -15.25 -1.67 -10.65
CA LYS A 118 -14.74 -3.04 -10.75
C LYS A 118 -13.24 -3.10 -10.50
N ASP A 119 -12.51 -2.08 -10.94
CA ASP A 119 -11.07 -1.97 -10.74
C ASP A 119 -10.77 -1.78 -9.26
N GLY A 120 -11.44 -0.83 -8.60
CA GLY A 120 -11.23 -0.61 -7.16
C GLY A 120 -11.56 -1.83 -6.28
N LEU A 121 -12.57 -2.64 -6.67
CA LEU A 121 -12.84 -3.91 -5.98
C LEU A 121 -11.74 -4.95 -6.21
N PHE A 122 -11.19 -5.02 -7.42
CA PHE A 122 -10.09 -5.91 -7.74
C PHE A 122 -8.79 -5.50 -7.04
N ASP A 123 -8.52 -4.20 -6.97
CA ASP A 123 -7.39 -3.62 -6.25
C ASP A 123 -7.47 -3.88 -4.74
N LEU A 124 -8.68 -3.79 -4.17
CA LEU A 124 -8.93 -4.21 -2.78
C LEU A 124 -8.59 -5.69 -2.58
N ALA A 125 -9.07 -6.58 -3.48
CA ALA A 125 -8.77 -8.01 -3.40
C ALA A 125 -7.26 -8.30 -3.51
N LEU A 126 -6.55 -7.57 -4.36
CA LEU A 126 -5.09 -7.68 -4.49
C LEU A 126 -4.35 -7.24 -3.24
N ASN A 127 -4.76 -6.13 -2.61
CA ASN A 127 -4.20 -5.69 -1.34
C ASN A 127 -4.35 -6.80 -0.27
N PHE A 128 -5.55 -7.38 -0.14
CA PHE A 128 -5.76 -8.47 0.81
C PHE A 128 -4.97 -9.73 0.46
N THR A 129 -4.84 -10.07 -0.82
CA THR A 129 -4.06 -11.24 -1.25
C THR A 129 -2.57 -11.07 -0.92
N GLY A 130 -2.01 -9.88 -1.16
CA GLY A 130 -0.63 -9.57 -0.78
C GLY A 130 -0.40 -9.64 0.73
N ALA A 131 -1.34 -9.11 1.51
CA ALA A 131 -1.28 -9.18 2.97
C ALA A 131 -1.39 -10.62 3.50
N ILE A 132 -2.29 -11.44 2.94
CA ILE A 132 -2.40 -12.86 3.31
C ILE A 132 -1.10 -13.60 2.99
N LEU A 133 -0.46 -13.31 1.86
CA LEU A 133 0.85 -13.93 1.55
C LEU A 133 1.90 -13.54 2.60
N PHE A 134 1.98 -12.27 2.99
CA PHE A 134 2.90 -11.85 4.05
C PHE A 134 2.65 -12.62 5.36
N LEU A 135 1.40 -12.63 5.82
CA LEU A 135 1.00 -13.30 7.07
C LEU A 135 1.13 -14.83 7.04
N TYR A 136 1.15 -15.43 5.85
CA TYR A 136 1.42 -16.86 5.68
C TYR A 136 2.92 -17.16 5.80
N LEU A 137 3.76 -16.24 5.35
CA LEU A 137 5.22 -16.42 5.34
C LEU A 137 5.90 -16.00 6.65
N PHE A 138 5.26 -15.15 7.46
CA PHE A 138 5.83 -14.53 8.66
C PHE A 138 4.81 -14.46 9.81
#